data_AF-A4EDC0-F1
#
_entry.id   AF-A4EDC0-F1
#
_cell.length_a   1.000
_cell.length_b   1.000
_cell.length_c   1.000
_cell.angle_alpha   90.00
_cell.angle_beta   90.00
_cell.angle_gamma   90.00
#
_symmetry.space_group_name_H-M   'P 1'
#
loop_
_entity.id
_entity.type
_entity.pdbx_description
1 polymer ?
#
loop_
_entity_poly.entity_id
_entity_poly.type
_entity_poly.pdbx_seq_one_letter_code
_entity_poly.pdbx_strand_id
1 'polypeptide(L)'
;MTPIKKDRQLWHRLEGYSFHERPLTRSLVDRLEDETGHSIDVCYILVEEYRRFMYLVGSTGETLAPSPIVNVVWQMHADDSKAYFEDFCPRIIGRTIHHPGDLPPFQNDPAYLRTLDYYAEEFGRAQVQYWPDPDVATVRMSSILFWISGVLAIMLSLVFNSILFAGLGAVLFLTTLFLKWKFSSLPLQTQRKKGVT
;
A
#
# COMPACT_ATOMS: atom_id res chain seq x y z
N MET A 1 23.11 -6.20 1.00
CA MET A 1 23.43 -5.46 2.24
C MET A 1 22.11 -5.00 2.82
N THR A 2 21.82 -5.36 4.08
CA THR A 2 20.62 -4.85 4.76
C THR A 2 20.80 -3.34 4.93
N PRO A 3 19.86 -2.49 4.49
CA PRO A 3 19.99 -1.05 4.66
C PRO A 3 20.12 -0.74 6.15
N ILE A 4 21.19 -0.02 6.51
CA ILE A 4 21.37 0.49 7.87
C ILE A 4 20.37 1.63 8.04
N LYS A 5 19.48 1.51 9.04
CA LYS A 5 18.52 2.55 9.39
C LYS A 5 19.24 3.88 9.67
N LYS A 6 18.78 4.97 9.04
CA LYS A 6 19.30 6.33 9.31
C LYS A 6 19.18 6.69 10.79
N ASP A 7 18.06 6.37 11.44
CA ASP A 7 17.88 6.53 12.89
C ASP A 7 17.68 5.18 13.59
N ARG A 8 18.79 4.59 14.04
CA ARG A 8 18.77 3.30 14.75
C ARG A 8 18.08 3.36 16.11
N GLN A 9 18.10 4.52 16.78
CA GLN A 9 17.53 4.65 18.12
C GLN A 9 16.01 4.71 18.05
N LEU A 10 15.46 5.48 17.10
CA LEU A 10 14.03 5.50 16.83
C LEU A 10 13.52 4.12 16.42
N TRP A 11 14.22 3.44 15.51
CA TRP A 11 13.81 2.09 15.08
C TRP A 11 13.79 1.10 16.25
N HIS A 12 14.80 1.12 17.12
CA HIS A 12 14.83 0.26 18.32
C HIS A 12 13.66 0.54 19.28
N ARG A 13 13.31 1.82 19.50
CA ARG A 13 12.13 2.18 20.31
C ARG A 13 10.83 1.66 19.68
N LEU A 14 10.70 1.77 18.35
CA LEU A 14 9.53 1.28 17.62
C LEU A 14 9.40 -0.24 17.63
N GLU A 15 10.51 -0.98 17.45
CA GLU A 15 10.54 -2.44 17.57
C GLU A 15 10.13 -2.91 18.97
N GLY A 16 10.56 -2.19 20.01
CA GLY A 16 10.21 -2.48 21.40
C GLY A 16 8.78 -2.07 21.81
N TYR A 17 8.05 -1.32 20.97
CA TYR A 17 6.68 -0.95 21.26
C TYR A 17 5.71 -2.07 20.86
N SER A 18 4.90 -2.52 21.83
CA SER A 18 3.85 -3.52 21.60
C SER A 18 2.54 -2.86 21.18
N PHE A 19 2.03 -3.27 20.03
CA PHE A 19 0.70 -2.89 19.53
C PHE A 19 -0.42 -3.85 19.97
N HIS A 20 -0.12 -4.78 20.88
CA HIS A 20 -1.02 -5.85 21.32
C HIS A 20 -1.45 -5.70 22.78
N GLU A 21 -0.65 -4.98 23.57
CA GLU A 21 -0.80 -4.87 25.02
C GLU A 21 -0.91 -3.41 25.46
N ARG A 22 -0.98 -3.18 26.78
CA ARG A 22 -0.98 -1.83 27.36
C ARG A 22 0.23 -1.02 26.82
N PRO A 23 0.03 0.26 26.46
CA PRO A 23 -1.03 1.16 26.95
C PRO A 23 -2.36 1.08 26.18
N LEU A 24 -2.44 0.31 25.10
CA LEU A 24 -3.66 0.20 24.30
C LEU A 24 -4.81 -0.36 25.14
N THR A 25 -6.00 0.23 24.96
CA THR A 25 -7.25 -0.26 25.54
C THR A 25 -7.62 -1.63 24.97
N ARG A 26 -7.28 -1.85 23.69
CA ARG A 26 -7.43 -3.12 22.97
C ARG A 26 -6.33 -3.25 21.91
N SER A 27 -5.85 -4.47 21.69
CA SER A 27 -4.91 -4.83 20.62
C SER A 27 -5.33 -4.20 19.29
N LEU A 28 -4.39 -3.54 18.60
CA LEU A 28 -4.66 -3.01 17.25
C LEU A 28 -4.95 -4.14 16.26
N VAL A 29 -4.30 -5.29 16.42
CA VAL A 29 -4.51 -6.45 15.55
C VAL A 29 -5.95 -6.95 15.65
N ASP A 30 -6.48 -7.08 16.87
CA ASP A 30 -7.84 -7.57 17.11
C ASP A 30 -8.89 -6.57 16.61
N ARG A 31 -8.62 -5.26 16.80
CA ARG A 31 -9.50 -4.21 16.26
C ARG A 31 -9.48 -4.19 14.74
N LEU A 32 -8.30 -4.35 14.12
CA LEU A 32 -8.18 -4.42 12.66
C LEU A 32 -8.92 -5.62 12.09
N GLU A 33 -8.80 -6.79 12.73
CA GLU A 33 -9.55 -8.00 12.32
C GLU A 33 -11.07 -7.74 12.36
N ASP A 34 -11.58 -7.19 13.45
CA ASP A 34 -13.01 -6.90 13.61
C ASP A 34 -13.52 -5.86 12.60
N GLU A 35 -12.77 -4.76 12.40
CA GLU A 35 -13.23 -3.63 11.58
C GLU A 35 -13.04 -3.87 10.08
N THR A 36 -12.02 -4.64 9.67
CA THR A 36 -11.69 -4.85 8.25
C THR A 36 -12.06 -6.24 7.72
N GLY A 37 -12.25 -7.22 8.61
CA GLY A 37 -12.46 -8.62 8.24
C GLY A 37 -11.22 -9.31 7.65
N HIS A 38 -10.04 -8.68 7.72
CA HIS A 38 -8.79 -9.31 7.29
C HIS A 38 -8.37 -10.43 8.23
N SER A 39 -7.73 -11.46 7.68
CA SER A 39 -7.15 -12.53 8.49
C SER A 39 -6.09 -11.98 9.45
N ILE A 40 -5.96 -12.58 10.63
CA ILE A 40 -4.96 -12.21 11.65
C ILE A 40 -3.54 -11.98 11.09
N ASP A 41 -3.07 -12.85 10.18
CA ASP A 41 -1.73 -12.73 9.56
C ASP A 41 -1.56 -11.42 8.79
N VAL A 42 -2.63 -10.98 8.10
CA VAL A 42 -2.64 -9.71 7.35
C VAL A 42 -2.67 -8.54 8.32
N CYS A 43 -3.44 -8.62 9.41
CA CYS A 43 -3.47 -7.59 10.44
C CYS A 43 -2.09 -7.37 11.08
N TYR A 44 -1.33 -8.45 11.36
CA TYR A 44 0.06 -8.35 11.81
C TYR A 44 0.95 -7.62 10.80
N ILE A 45 0.82 -7.94 9.51
CA ILE A 45 1.60 -7.27 8.47
C ILE A 45 1.24 -5.78 8.41
N LEU A 46 -0.05 -5.44 8.48
CA LEU A 46 -0.50 -4.04 8.48
C LEU A 46 0.06 -3.23 9.65
N VAL A 47 0.11 -3.82 10.84
CA VAL A 47 0.74 -3.19 12.01
C VAL A 47 2.23 -2.98 11.80
N GLU A 48 2.93 -3.91 11.16
CA GLU A 48 4.34 -3.70 10.81
C GLU A 48 4.54 -2.64 9.73
N GLU A 49 3.67 -2.58 8.70
CA GLU A 49 3.71 -1.50 7.71
C GLU A 49 3.44 -0.12 8.33
N TYR A 50 2.52 -0.06 9.30
CA TYR A 50 2.28 1.13 10.10
C TYR A 50 3.50 1.52 10.95
N ARG A 51 4.17 0.56 11.60
CA ARG A 51 5.42 0.82 12.32
C ARG A 51 6.49 1.43 11.41
N ARG A 52 6.65 0.88 10.20
CA ARG A 52 7.59 1.41 9.19
C ARG A 52 7.22 2.83 8.79
N PHE A 53 5.93 3.10 8.56
CA PHE A 53 5.46 4.46 8.27
C PHE A 53 5.78 5.44 9.41
N MET A 54 5.50 5.08 10.66
CA MET A 54 5.81 5.94 11.82
C MET A 54 7.30 6.16 12.01
N TYR A 55 8.14 5.18 11.65
CA TYR A 55 9.59 5.39 11.58
C TYR A 55 9.95 6.49 10.58
N LEU A 56 9.42 6.44 9.35
CA LEU A 56 9.71 7.46 8.33
C LEU A 56 9.26 8.86 8.77
N VAL A 57 8.07 8.98 9.35
CA VAL A 57 7.56 10.25 9.88
C VAL A 57 8.45 10.74 11.02
N GLY A 58 8.87 9.85 11.92
CA GLY A 58 9.73 10.20 13.04
C GLY A 58 11.15 10.61 12.62
N SER A 59 11.75 9.93 11.64
CA SER A 59 13.16 10.09 11.26
C SER A 59 13.41 11.26 10.32
N THR A 60 12.44 11.62 9.46
CA THR A 60 12.62 12.67 8.44
C THR A 60 12.20 14.05 8.94
N GLY A 61 11.27 14.12 9.89
CA GLY A 61 10.68 15.39 10.30
C GLY A 61 9.65 15.95 9.31
N GLU A 62 9.56 15.38 8.10
CA GLU A 62 8.73 15.87 6.99
C GLU A 62 7.26 15.45 7.09
N THR A 63 6.41 16.17 6.34
CA THR A 63 5.03 15.76 6.09
C THR A 63 5.01 14.63 5.06
N LEU A 64 4.73 13.42 5.54
CA LEU A 64 4.58 12.20 4.75
C LEU A 64 3.13 11.70 4.83
N ALA A 65 2.67 11.03 3.77
CA ALA A 65 1.34 10.44 3.71
C ALA A 65 1.40 8.90 3.69
N PRO A 66 0.55 8.21 4.45
CA PRO A 66 0.45 6.76 4.41
C PRO A 66 -0.28 6.28 3.14
N SER A 67 -0.22 4.98 2.86
CA SER A 67 -1.20 4.37 1.94
C SER A 67 -2.59 4.30 2.58
N PRO A 68 -3.67 4.08 1.80
CA PRO A 68 -5.02 3.99 2.35
C PRO A 68 -5.16 2.94 3.47
N ILE A 69 -4.58 1.76 3.31
CA ILE A 69 -4.71 0.69 4.31
C ILE A 69 -3.85 0.94 5.56
N VAL A 70 -2.68 1.57 5.41
CA VAL A 70 -1.85 1.97 6.56
C VAL A 70 -2.48 3.16 7.30
N ASN A 71 -3.21 4.03 6.59
CA ASN A 71 -3.96 5.12 7.21
C ASN A 71 -5.04 4.63 8.16
N VAL A 72 -5.72 3.52 7.84
CA VAL A 72 -6.72 2.90 8.73
C VAL A 72 -6.09 2.51 10.06
N VAL A 73 -4.90 1.88 10.04
CA VAL A 73 -4.17 1.53 11.26
C VAL A 73 -3.78 2.78 12.06
N TRP A 74 -3.33 3.83 11.37
CA TRP A 74 -2.94 5.07 12.01
C TRP A 74 -4.13 5.76 12.70
N GLN A 75 -5.26 5.87 12.01
CA GLN A 75 -6.51 6.40 12.57
C GLN A 75 -6.92 5.59 13.80
N MET A 76 -6.96 4.27 13.67
CA MET A 76 -7.33 3.37 14.75
C MET A 76 -6.46 3.54 16.01
N HIS A 77 -5.15 3.72 15.82
CA HIS A 77 -4.25 3.99 16.94
C HIS A 77 -4.49 5.38 17.53
N ALA A 78 -4.65 6.41 16.69
CA ALA A 78 -4.92 7.78 17.13
C ALA A 78 -6.26 7.94 17.88
N ASP A 79 -7.25 7.11 17.58
CA ASP A 79 -8.54 7.07 18.29
C ASP A 79 -8.39 6.67 19.77
N ASP A 80 -7.41 5.81 20.10
CA ASP A 80 -7.01 5.58 21.49
C ASP A 80 -6.08 6.72 21.94
N SER A 81 -6.69 7.88 22.19
CA SER A 81 -5.98 9.13 22.50
C SER A 81 -4.95 8.98 23.62
N LYS A 82 -5.25 8.17 24.64
CA LYS A 82 -4.32 7.90 25.74
C LYS A 82 -3.12 7.09 25.27
N ALA A 83 -3.34 5.97 24.59
CA ALA A 83 -2.24 5.16 24.07
C ALA A 83 -1.38 5.96 23.06
N TYR A 84 -2.02 6.78 22.22
CA TYR A 84 -1.34 7.49 21.14
C TYR A 84 -0.65 8.78 21.59
N PHE A 85 -1.39 9.71 22.20
CA PHE A 85 -0.87 11.04 22.55
C PHE A 85 -0.12 11.08 23.88
N GLU A 86 -0.53 10.28 24.88
CA GLU A 86 0.10 10.28 26.20
C GLU A 86 1.25 9.28 26.33
N ASP A 87 1.27 8.20 25.54
CA ASP A 87 2.34 7.21 25.58
C ASP A 87 3.17 7.13 24.29
N PHE A 88 2.59 6.70 23.17
CA PHE A 88 3.35 6.40 21.95
C PHE A 88 4.11 7.61 21.39
N CYS A 89 3.43 8.75 21.20
CA CYS A 89 4.03 9.97 20.67
C CYS A 89 5.22 10.47 21.52
N PRO A 90 5.07 10.76 22.83
CA PRO A 90 6.17 11.27 23.64
C PRO A 90 7.27 10.22 23.90
N ARG A 91 6.91 8.96 24.16
CA ARG A 91 7.86 7.92 24.57
C ARG A 91 8.61 7.31 23.39
N ILE A 92 7.89 6.97 22.32
CA ILE A 92 8.43 6.18 21.20
C ILE A 92 8.90 7.08 20.07
N ILE A 93 8.11 8.09 19.69
CA ILE A 93 8.50 9.01 18.63
C ILE A 93 9.40 10.12 19.21
N GLY A 94 9.04 10.67 20.37
CA GLY A 94 9.71 11.84 20.97
C GLY A 94 9.07 13.18 20.58
N ARG A 95 7.96 13.16 19.84
CA ARG A 95 7.16 14.34 19.48
C ARG A 95 5.72 13.94 19.19
N THR A 96 4.80 14.89 19.32
CA THR A 96 3.41 14.70 18.92
C THR A 96 3.27 14.71 17.41
N ILE A 97 2.65 13.67 16.85
CA ILE A 97 2.30 13.60 15.43
C ILE A 97 0.77 13.61 15.33
N HIS A 98 0.20 14.67 14.77
CA HIS A 98 -1.24 14.74 14.55
C HIS A 98 -1.65 14.00 13.28
N HIS A 99 -2.68 13.16 13.39
CA HIS A 99 -3.32 12.54 12.23
C HIS A 99 -4.08 13.62 11.43
N PRO A 100 -3.81 13.79 10.13
CA PRO A 100 -4.57 14.70 9.28
C PRO A 100 -5.92 14.05 8.94
N GLY A 101 -7.00 14.53 9.57
CA GLY A 101 -8.33 13.92 9.47
C GLY A 101 -8.79 13.62 8.04
N ASP A 102 -8.52 14.52 7.09
CA ASP A 102 -8.74 14.30 5.66
C ASP A 102 -7.40 14.28 4.91
N LEU A 103 -7.08 13.14 4.28
CA LEU A 103 -5.95 12.99 3.36
C LEU A 103 -6.43 13.13 1.90
N PRO A 104 -5.64 13.77 1.01
CA PRO A 104 -5.95 13.78 -0.41
C PRO A 104 -5.88 12.37 -1.01
N PRO A 105 -6.49 12.13 -2.19
CA PRO A 105 -6.32 10.88 -2.92
C PRO A 105 -4.84 10.58 -3.16
N PHE A 106 -4.37 9.41 -2.70
CA PHE A 106 -2.94 9.04 -2.72
C PHE A 106 -2.32 9.06 -4.13
N GLN A 107 -3.13 8.91 -5.19
CA GLN A 107 -2.64 8.90 -6.58
C GLN A 107 -1.97 10.22 -6.98
N ASN A 108 -2.43 11.34 -6.42
CA ASN A 108 -1.96 12.67 -6.78
C ASN A 108 -1.29 13.38 -5.58
N ASP A 109 -0.94 12.63 -4.53
CA ASP A 109 -0.36 13.19 -3.31
C ASP A 109 1.18 13.18 -3.38
N PRO A 110 1.85 14.35 -3.50
CA PRO A 110 3.31 14.42 -3.48
C PRO A 110 3.92 13.94 -2.16
N ALA A 111 3.18 14.00 -1.04
CA ALA A 111 3.64 13.45 0.23
C ALA A 111 3.65 11.91 0.20
N TYR A 112 2.71 11.28 -0.50
CA TYR A 112 2.70 9.83 -0.67
C TYR A 112 3.86 9.33 -1.53
N LEU A 113 4.16 10.03 -2.64
CA LEU A 113 5.33 9.72 -3.47
C LEU A 113 6.64 9.79 -2.65
N ARG A 114 6.82 10.85 -1.87
CA ARG A 114 7.96 10.96 -0.96
C ARG A 114 8.00 9.85 0.09
N THR A 115 6.85 9.43 0.62
CA THR A 115 6.79 8.27 1.51
C THR A 115 7.33 7.01 0.83
N LEU A 116 6.95 6.75 -0.42
CA LEU A 116 7.43 5.58 -1.17
C LEU A 116 8.94 5.63 -1.43
N ASP A 117 9.48 6.81 -1.74
CA ASP A 117 10.92 7.01 -1.91
C ASP A 117 11.68 6.70 -0.62
N TYR A 118 11.27 7.30 0.49
CA TYR A 118 11.87 7.04 1.80
C TYR A 118 11.69 5.60 2.26
N TYR A 119 10.54 5.00 1.96
CA TYR A 119 10.30 3.59 2.24
C TYR A 119 11.30 2.72 1.46
N ALA A 120 11.49 2.98 0.17
CA ALA A 120 12.42 2.24 -0.67
C ALA A 120 13.86 2.34 -0.18
N GLU A 121 14.29 3.53 0.27
CA GLU A 121 15.61 3.75 0.85
C GLU A 121 15.82 2.97 2.15
N GLU A 122 14.83 2.98 3.05
CA GLU A 122 14.98 2.41 4.40
C GLU A 122 14.67 0.92 4.46
N PHE A 123 13.65 0.45 3.75
CA PHE A 123 13.10 -0.90 3.85
C PHE A 123 13.19 -1.70 2.55
N GLY A 124 13.59 -1.07 1.45
CA GLY A 124 13.55 -1.67 0.12
C GLY A 124 12.15 -1.61 -0.51
N ARG A 125 11.94 -2.34 -1.61
CA ARG A 125 10.71 -2.25 -2.39
C ARG A 125 9.49 -2.70 -1.56
N ALA A 126 8.56 -1.78 -1.36
CA ALA A 126 7.30 -2.06 -0.69
C ALA A 126 6.42 -3.04 -1.48
N GLN A 127 5.61 -3.82 -0.78
CA GLN A 127 4.64 -4.70 -1.43
C GLN A 127 3.43 -3.89 -1.88
N VAL A 128 3.07 -4.03 -3.17
CA VAL A 128 2.00 -3.24 -3.82
C VAL A 128 0.65 -3.40 -3.13
N GLN A 129 0.39 -4.54 -2.48
CA GLN A 129 -0.84 -4.77 -1.74
C GLN A 129 -1.03 -3.83 -0.54
N TYR A 130 0.08 -3.36 0.07
CA TYR A 130 0.04 -2.45 1.22
C TYR A 130 0.46 -1.02 0.84
N TRP A 131 1.28 -0.89 -0.19
CA TRP A 131 1.81 0.36 -0.72
C TRP A 131 1.56 0.41 -2.23
N PRO A 132 0.31 0.69 -2.65
CA PRO A 132 -0.04 0.71 -4.06
C PRO A 132 0.73 1.80 -4.80
N ASP A 133 1.22 1.45 -5.97
CA ASP A 133 1.87 2.39 -6.87
C ASP A 133 0.80 3.34 -7.46
N PRO A 134 0.99 4.67 -7.31
CA PRO A 134 0.02 5.65 -7.78
C PRO A 134 -0.20 5.58 -9.30
N ASP A 135 0.82 5.20 -10.07
CA ASP A 135 0.73 5.12 -11.53
C ASP A 135 -0.14 3.93 -11.97
N VAL A 136 -0.09 2.82 -11.24
CA VAL A 136 -0.82 1.59 -11.61
C VAL A 136 -2.34 1.76 -11.44
N ALA A 137 -2.78 2.63 -10.52
CA ALA A 137 -4.20 2.99 -10.39
C ALA A 137 -4.73 3.71 -11.64
N THR A 138 -3.91 4.54 -12.29
CA THR A 138 -4.28 5.23 -13.54
C THR A 138 -4.36 4.27 -14.74
N VAL A 139 -3.54 3.19 -14.74
CA VAL A 139 -3.58 2.14 -15.78
C VAL A 139 -4.94 1.42 -15.81
N ARG A 140 -5.64 1.27 -14.68
CA ARG A 140 -6.99 0.68 -14.66
C ARG A 140 -8.01 1.54 -15.41
N MET A 141 -7.90 2.86 -15.35
CA MET A 141 -8.74 3.80 -16.11
C MET A 141 -8.47 3.69 -17.61
N SER A 142 -7.20 3.54 -18.00
CA SER A 142 -6.81 3.31 -19.40
C SER A 142 -7.40 2.01 -19.95
N SER A 143 -7.46 0.95 -19.14
CA SER A 143 -8.02 -0.34 -19.55
C SER A 143 -9.51 -0.25 -19.90
N ILE A 144 -10.28 0.58 -19.19
CA ILE A 144 -11.71 0.81 -19.50
C ILE A 144 -11.85 1.55 -20.83
N LEU A 145 -11.03 2.58 -21.06
CA LEU A 145 -11.01 3.32 -22.33
C LEU A 145 -10.61 2.44 -23.52
N PHE A 146 -9.69 1.51 -23.33
CA PHE A 146 -9.32 0.50 -24.35
C PHE A 146 -10.46 -0.49 -24.64
N TRP A 147 -11.26 -0.87 -23.64
CA TRP A 147 -12.45 -1.68 -23.86
C TRP A 147 -13.54 -0.92 -24.61
N ILE A 148 -13.77 0.35 -24.26
CA ILE A 148 -14.73 1.22 -24.96
C ILE A 148 -14.30 1.43 -26.41
N SER A 149 -13.02 1.67 -26.68
CA SER A 149 -12.52 1.84 -28.05
C SER A 149 -12.63 0.55 -28.87
N GLY A 150 -12.39 -0.62 -28.26
CA GLY A 150 -12.58 -1.92 -28.88
C GLY A 150 -14.05 -2.21 -29.24
N VAL A 151 -14.98 -1.94 -28.32
CA VAL A 151 -16.43 -2.09 -28.58
C VAL A 151 -16.89 -1.10 -29.67
N LEU A 152 -16.43 0.14 -29.62
CA LEU A 152 -16.76 1.15 -30.64
C LEU A 152 -16.24 0.75 -32.02
N ALA A 153 -15.04 0.19 -32.12
CA ALA A 153 -14.48 -0.30 -33.38
C ALA A 153 -15.29 -1.47 -33.96
N ILE A 154 -15.79 -2.39 -33.13
CA ILE A 154 -16.66 -3.50 -33.55
C ILE A 154 -18.02 -2.96 -34.01
N MET A 155 -18.61 -2.00 -33.28
CA MET A 155 -19.86 -1.35 -33.68
C MET A 155 -19.71 -0.62 -35.02
N LEU A 156 -18.63 0.14 -35.22
CA LEU A 156 -18.33 0.77 -36.52
C LEU A 156 -18.10 -0.28 -37.63
N SER A 157 -17.43 -1.39 -37.33
CA SER A 157 -17.21 -2.48 -38.29
C SER A 157 -18.52 -3.06 -38.83
N LEU A 158 -19.54 -3.18 -37.98
CA LEU A 158 -20.87 -3.66 -38.35
C LEU A 158 -21.64 -2.62 -39.18
N VAL A 159 -21.49 -1.33 -38.86
CA VAL A 159 -22.13 -0.22 -39.60
C VAL A 159 -21.52 -0.03 -41.00
N PHE A 160 -20.20 -0.19 -41.13
CA PHE A 160 -19.49 0.05 -42.39
C PHE A 160 -19.16 -1.24 -43.18
N ASN A 161 -19.61 -2.41 -42.71
CA ASN A 161 -19.39 -3.74 -43.30
C ASN A 161 -17.92 -3.99 -43.73
N SER A 162 -16.97 -3.56 -42.91
CA SER A 162 -15.55 -3.51 -43.27
C SER A 162 -14.71 -4.41 -42.38
N ILE A 163 -14.05 -5.38 -43.02
CA ILE A 163 -13.22 -6.42 -42.39
C ILE A 163 -11.97 -5.82 -41.71
N LEU A 164 -11.52 -4.63 -42.14
CA LEU A 164 -10.37 -3.94 -41.57
C LEU A 164 -10.61 -3.52 -40.10
N PHE A 165 -11.82 -3.05 -39.78
CA PHE A 165 -12.16 -2.64 -38.41
C PHE A 165 -12.36 -3.84 -37.48
N ALA A 166 -12.94 -4.94 -37.98
CA ALA A 166 -13.01 -6.21 -37.27
C ALA A 166 -11.62 -6.77 -36.94
N GLY A 167 -10.68 -6.70 -37.90
CA GLY A 167 -9.30 -7.12 -37.70
C GLY A 167 -8.57 -6.31 -36.62
N LEU A 168 -8.71 -4.98 -36.64
CA LEU A 168 -8.12 -4.09 -35.63
C LEU A 168 -8.64 -4.40 -34.22
N GLY A 169 -9.95 -4.61 -34.08
CA GLY A 169 -10.58 -4.97 -32.80
C GLY A 169 -10.07 -6.31 -32.25
N ALA A 170 -9.93 -7.33 -33.12
CA ALA A 170 -9.39 -8.62 -32.73
C ALA A 170 -7.93 -8.54 -32.28
N VAL A 171 -7.10 -7.73 -32.95
CA VAL A 171 -5.70 -7.51 -32.56
C VAL A 171 -5.60 -6.84 -31.20
N LEU A 172 -6.38 -5.78 -30.94
CA LEU A 172 -6.41 -5.12 -29.62
C LEU A 172 -6.89 -6.07 -28.51
N PHE A 173 -7.88 -6.91 -28.80
CA PHE A 173 -8.34 -7.90 -27.84
C PHE A 173 -7.25 -8.95 -27.53
N LEU A 174 -6.59 -9.48 -28.56
CA LEU A 174 -5.50 -10.45 -28.39
C LEU A 174 -4.28 -9.86 -27.68
N THR A 175 -3.92 -8.59 -27.92
CA THR A 175 -2.82 -7.94 -27.21
C THR A 175 -3.16 -7.75 -25.73
N THR A 176 -4.41 -7.44 -25.37
CA THR A 176 -4.81 -7.33 -23.96
C THR A 176 -4.76 -8.68 -23.24
N LEU A 177 -5.19 -9.76 -23.91
CA LEU A 177 -5.08 -11.13 -23.38
C LEU A 177 -3.62 -11.55 -23.23
N PHE A 178 -2.78 -11.24 -24.21
CA PHE A 178 -1.34 -11.55 -24.16
C PHE A 178 -0.62 -10.79 -23.04
N LEU A 179 -0.92 -9.49 -22.86
CA LEU A 179 -0.36 -8.70 -21.77
C LEU A 179 -0.81 -9.27 -20.41
N LYS A 180 -2.11 -9.57 -20.24
CA LYS A 180 -2.61 -10.23 -19.02
C LYS A 180 -1.91 -11.55 -18.73
N TRP A 181 -1.77 -12.41 -19.74
CA TRP A 181 -1.08 -13.69 -19.61
C TRP A 181 0.41 -13.53 -19.26
N LYS A 182 1.11 -12.58 -19.90
CA LYS A 182 2.52 -12.27 -19.63
C LYS A 182 2.74 -11.73 -18.22
N PHE A 183 1.85 -10.87 -17.72
CA PHE A 183 1.93 -10.38 -16.36
C PHE A 183 1.52 -11.44 -15.32
N SER A 184 0.66 -12.41 -15.68
CA SER A 184 0.34 -13.56 -14.81
C SER A 184 1.42 -14.65 -14.76
N SER A 185 2.34 -14.67 -15.74
CA SER A 185 3.44 -15.65 -15.83
C SER A 185 4.76 -15.14 -15.28
N LEU A 186 4.81 -13.90 -14.77
CA LEU A 186 5.90 -13.44 -13.93
C LEU A 186 5.93 -14.30 -12.65
N PRO A 187 7.03 -15.01 -12.36
CA PRO A 187 7.07 -15.93 -11.24
C PRO A 187 7.02 -15.15 -9.92
N LEU A 188 5.92 -15.30 -9.18
CA LEU A 188 5.93 -15.15 -7.73
C LEU A 188 6.70 -16.34 -7.14
N GLN A 189 8.03 -16.33 -7.25
CA GLN A 189 8.90 -17.28 -6.58
C GLN A 189 9.35 -16.69 -5.23
N THR A 190 8.54 -16.89 -4.20
CA THR A 190 9.06 -17.04 -2.83
C THR A 190 9.17 -18.53 -2.54
N GLN A 191 10.39 -19.02 -2.68
CA GLN A 191 10.85 -20.32 -2.19
C GLN A 191 10.41 -20.52 -0.73
N ARG A 192 9.38 -21.36 -0.52
CA ARG A 192 9.14 -21.98 0.78
C ARG A 192 10.22 -23.04 1.00
N LYS A 193 11.34 -22.65 1.60
CA LYS A 193 12.33 -23.60 2.12
C LYS A 193 11.72 -24.25 3.37
N LYS A 194 10.96 -25.34 3.18
CA LYS A 194 10.68 -26.28 4.27
C LYS A 194 11.98 -27.03 4.57
N GLY A 195 12.57 -26.72 5.72
CA GLY A 195 13.57 -27.55 6.37
C GLY A 195 13.08 -27.86 7.78
N VAL A 196 13.39 -29.09 8.22
CA VAL A 196 13.16 -29.71 9.53
C VAL A 196 11.82 -30.44 9.68
N THR A 197 11.78 -31.70 9.23
CA THR A 197 12.06 -32.87 10.07
C THR A 197 12.61 -34.00 9.20
#